data_AF-A0A7S1QW48-F1
#
_entry.id   AF-A0A7S1QW48-F1
#
_cell.length_a   1.000
_cell.length_b   1.000
_cell.length_c   1.000
_cell.angle_alpha   90.00
_cell.angle_beta   90.00
_cell.angle_gamma   90.00
#
_symmetry.space_group_name_H-M   'P 1'
#
loop_
_entity.id
_entity.type
_entity.pdbx_description
1 polymer ?
#
loop_
_entity_poly.entity_id
_entity_poly.type
_entity_poly.pdbx_seq_one_letter_code
_entity_poly.pdbx_strand_id
1 'polypeptide(L)'
;GSGGSPSPRAEDILVVASYVPADGDERHPAITAAARVPRVEGKFSGTGDLFSALVLSEWAALEESRDLAKHLSRWCSTLHAVLTATKPGTIRQAAGFSELDVVGAQNVLKHGADGPVAASLV
;
A
#
# COMPACT_ATOMS: atom_id res chain seq x y z
N GLY A 1 18.19 18.99 7.83
CA GLY A 1 17.50 18.29 8.93
C GLY A 1 17.54 16.82 8.64
N SER A 2 18.07 16.02 9.55
CA SER A 2 18.23 14.57 9.39
C SER A 2 16.86 13.89 9.33
N GLY A 3 16.41 13.54 8.13
CA GLY A 3 15.29 12.63 7.91
C GLY A 3 15.71 11.23 8.29
N GLY A 4 15.58 10.88 9.57
CA GLY A 4 15.73 9.52 10.02
C GLY A 4 14.50 8.72 9.57
N SER A 5 14.68 7.82 8.60
CA SER A 5 13.69 6.78 8.37
C SER A 5 13.45 6.04 9.69
N PRO A 6 12.19 5.84 10.11
CA PRO A 6 11.92 5.11 11.35
C PRO A 6 12.52 3.72 11.26
N SER A 7 13.30 3.33 12.28
CA SER A 7 13.86 1.98 12.39
C SER A 7 12.74 0.94 12.37
N PRO A 8 12.92 -0.21 11.68
CA PRO A 8 11.92 -1.26 11.60
C PRO A 8 11.50 -1.72 13.00
N ARG A 9 10.19 -1.80 13.26
CA ARG A 9 9.67 -2.31 14.53
C ARG A 9 9.21 -3.76 14.38
N ALA A 10 9.26 -4.52 15.46
CA ALA A 10 8.91 -5.95 15.45
C ALA A 10 7.44 -6.20 15.03
N GLU A 11 6.59 -5.18 15.21
CA GLU A 11 5.19 -5.16 14.85
C GLU A 11 4.88 -4.79 13.39
N ASP A 12 5.87 -4.41 12.58
CA ASP A 12 5.65 -4.03 11.19
C ASP A 12 5.22 -5.23 10.32
N ILE A 13 4.32 -4.97 9.37
CA ILE A 13 3.86 -5.95 8.40
C ILE A 13 4.79 -5.93 7.19
N LEU A 14 5.36 -7.09 6.83
CA LEU A 14 6.11 -7.23 5.58
C LEU A 14 5.14 -7.47 4.42
N VAL A 15 5.13 -6.57 3.45
CA VAL A 15 4.40 -6.72 2.19
C VAL A 15 5.42 -7.00 1.09
N VAL A 16 5.22 -8.07 0.34
CA VAL A 16 6.05 -8.45 -0.80
C VAL A 16 5.19 -8.47 -2.05
N ALA A 17 5.65 -7.83 -3.11
CA ALA A 17 5.01 -7.83 -4.40
C ALA A 17 6.00 -8.31 -5.47
N SER A 18 5.51 -9.12 -6.40
CA SER A 18 6.27 -9.55 -7.56
C SER A 18 5.51 -9.17 -8.82
N TYR A 19 6.17 -8.46 -9.72
CA TYR A 19 5.70 -8.22 -11.07
C TYR A 19 6.30 -9.31 -11.97
N VAL A 20 5.43 -10.13 -12.54
CA VAL A 20 5.80 -11.18 -13.50
C VAL A 20 5.37 -10.69 -14.89
N PRO A 21 6.31 -10.49 -15.83
CA PRO A 21 5.98 -10.14 -17.20
C PRO A 21 5.08 -11.19 -17.86
N ALA A 22 4.34 -10.78 -18.89
CA ALA A 22 3.54 -11.69 -19.68
C ALA A 22 4.42 -12.79 -20.33
N ASP A 23 3.82 -13.96 -20.54
CA ASP A 23 4.50 -15.10 -21.17
C ASP A 23 5.12 -14.70 -22.52
N GLY A 24 6.41 -15.02 -22.70
CA GLY A 24 7.16 -14.71 -23.92
C GLY A 24 7.83 -13.32 -23.93
N ASP A 25 7.66 -12.49 -22.90
CA ASP A 25 8.47 -11.27 -22.74
C ASP A 25 9.82 -11.57 -22.08
N GLU A 26 10.74 -12.14 -22.87
CA GLU A 26 12.10 -12.46 -22.42
C GLU A 26 12.97 -11.22 -22.16
N ARG A 27 12.51 -10.03 -22.56
CA ARG A 27 13.28 -8.79 -22.43
C ARG A 27 13.25 -8.20 -21.03
N HIS A 28 12.27 -8.57 -20.22
CA HIS A 28 12.14 -8.05 -18.88
C HIS A 28 12.08 -9.18 -17.86
N PRO A 29 13.00 -9.26 -16.90
CA PRO A 29 12.89 -10.26 -15.84
C PRO A 29 11.71 -9.94 -14.91
N ALA A 30 11.27 -10.97 -14.17
CA ALA A 30 10.41 -10.76 -13.02
C ALA A 30 11.11 -9.87 -11.98
N ILE A 31 10.36 -8.95 -11.38
CA ILE A 31 10.87 -7.99 -10.41
C ILE A 31 10.14 -8.23 -9.11
N THR A 32 10.87 -8.30 -7.99
CA THR A 32 10.27 -8.41 -6.65
C THR A 32 10.68 -7.21 -5.83
N ALA A 33 9.73 -6.65 -5.09
CA ALA A 33 9.96 -5.60 -4.12
C ALA A 33 9.30 -5.95 -2.79
N ALA A 34 9.89 -5.46 -1.70
CA ALA A 34 9.33 -5.61 -0.36
C ALA A 34 9.27 -4.27 0.35
N ALA A 35 8.24 -4.10 1.16
CA ALA A 35 8.01 -2.94 1.99
C ALA A 35 7.65 -3.36 3.40
N ARG A 36 8.17 -2.63 4.39
CA ARG A 36 7.71 -2.75 5.78
C ARG A 36 6.67 -1.68 6.05
N VAL A 37 5.48 -2.11 6.42
CA VAL A 37 4.33 -1.25 6.65
C VAL A 37 4.07 -1.18 8.16
N PRO A 38 4.12 0.01 8.77
CA PRO A 38 3.77 0.17 10.18
C PRO A 38 2.36 -0.35 10.45
N ARG A 39 2.19 -1.05 11.56
CA ARG A 39 0.87 -1.58 11.92
C ARG A 39 -0.04 -0.45 12.39
N VAL A 40 -1.24 -0.40 11.82
CA VAL A 40 -2.33 0.44 12.34
C VAL A 40 -3.17 -0.39 13.30
N GLU A 41 -3.39 0.12 14.51
CA GLU A 41 -4.25 -0.54 15.49
C GLU A 41 -5.71 -0.54 15.02
N GLY A 42 -6.38 -1.69 15.16
CA GLY A 42 -7.77 -1.85 14.77
C GLY A 42 -8.01 -3.07 13.91
N LYS A 43 -9.30 -3.35 13.67
CA LYS A 43 -9.77 -4.36 12.74
C LYS A 43 -10.57 -3.62 11.66
N PHE A 44 -10.12 -3.71 10.42
CA PHE A 44 -10.73 -3.01 9.29
C PHE A 44 -11.20 -4.03 8.25
N SER A 45 -12.43 -3.88 7.76
CA SER A 45 -12.96 -4.67 6.65
C SER A 45 -12.64 -3.99 5.31
N GLY A 46 -12.46 -4.75 4.24
CA GLY A 46 -12.22 -4.20 2.89
C GLY A 46 -10.78 -3.73 2.62
N THR A 47 -9.83 -3.92 3.54
CA THR A 47 -8.41 -3.55 3.33
C THR A 47 -7.79 -4.26 2.13
N GLY A 48 -8.12 -5.54 1.91
CA GLY A 48 -7.67 -6.29 0.74
C GLY A 48 -8.26 -5.75 -0.56
N ASP A 49 -9.58 -5.50 -0.58
CA ASP A 49 -10.29 -4.96 -1.75
C ASP A 49 -9.72 -3.60 -2.17
N LEU A 50 -9.46 -2.71 -1.19
CA LEU A 50 -8.86 -1.41 -1.45
C LEU A 50 -7.43 -1.54 -1.99
N PHE A 51 -6.60 -2.41 -1.40
CA PHE A 51 -5.23 -2.61 -1.89
C PHE A 51 -5.22 -3.15 -3.32
N SER A 52 -6.06 -4.14 -3.63
CA SER A 52 -6.22 -4.66 -4.99
C SER A 52 -6.67 -3.58 -5.97
N ALA A 53 -7.61 -2.72 -5.58
CA ALA A 53 -8.05 -1.60 -6.43
C ALA A 53 -6.92 -0.59 -6.69
N LEU A 54 -6.10 -0.27 -5.69
CA LEU A 54 -4.93 0.61 -5.85
C LEU A 54 -3.94 0.03 -6.87
N VAL A 55 -3.59 -1.25 -6.73
CA VAL A 55 -2.69 -1.96 -7.66
C VAL A 55 -3.25 -1.93 -9.08
N LEU A 56 -4.52 -2.29 -9.27
CA LEU A 56 -5.15 -2.34 -10.58
C LEU A 56 -5.28 -0.95 -11.23
N SER A 57 -5.53 0.09 -10.43
CA SER A 57 -5.67 1.47 -10.93
C SER A 57 -4.38 2.04 -11.51
N GLU A 58 -3.22 1.55 -11.05
CA GLU A 58 -1.89 1.98 -11.51
C GLU A 58 -1.19 0.92 -12.37
N TRP A 59 -1.90 -0.12 -12.81
CA TRP A 59 -1.29 -1.24 -13.54
C TRP A 59 -0.55 -0.79 -14.81
N ALA A 60 -1.19 0.02 -15.65
CA ALA A 60 -0.57 0.53 -16.87
C ALA A 60 0.69 1.37 -16.57
N ALA A 61 0.65 2.20 -15.52
CA ALA A 61 1.80 3.01 -15.12
C ALA A 61 2.97 2.14 -14.58
N LEU A 62 2.65 1.02 -13.91
CA LEU A 62 3.65 0.04 -13.50
C LEU A 62 4.26 -0.67 -14.71
N GLU A 63 3.46 -1.05 -15.70
CA GLU A 63 3.97 -1.69 -16.93
C GLU A 63 4.93 -0.76 -17.68
N GLU A 64 4.61 0.53 -17.76
CA GLU A 64 5.44 1.53 -18.42
C GLU A 64 6.72 1.84 -17.65
N SER A 65 6.63 2.07 -16.34
CA SER A 65 7.77 2.53 -15.52
C SER A 65 8.68 1.39 -15.06
N ARG A 66 8.10 0.20 -14.84
CA ARG A 66 8.74 -0.97 -14.23
C ARG A 66 9.35 -0.69 -12.85
N ASP A 67 8.97 0.40 -12.20
CA ASP A 67 9.47 0.79 -10.88
C ASP A 67 8.57 0.23 -9.77
N LEU A 68 8.65 -1.09 -9.60
CA LEU A 68 7.82 -1.81 -8.63
C LEU A 68 8.03 -1.31 -7.19
N ALA A 69 9.25 -0.91 -6.83
CA ALA A 69 9.54 -0.40 -5.50
C ALA A 69 8.82 0.94 -5.25
N LYS A 70 8.84 1.86 -6.20
CA LYS A 70 8.11 3.13 -6.09
C LYS A 70 6.60 2.91 -6.00
N HIS A 71 6.05 2.07 -6.86
CA HIS A 71 4.62 1.75 -6.83
C HIS A 71 4.21 1.07 -5.52
N LEU A 72 4.97 0.08 -5.05
CA LEU A 72 4.70 -0.59 -3.77
C LEU A 72 4.77 0.39 -2.58
N SER A 73 5.76 1.30 -2.56
CA SER A 73 5.86 2.35 -1.55
C SER A 73 4.61 3.24 -1.52
N ARG A 74 4.14 3.65 -2.70
CA ARG A 74 2.96 4.50 -2.87
C ARG A 74 1.67 3.79 -2.46
N TRP A 75 1.45 2.55 -2.90
CA TRP A 75 0.25 1.79 -2.54
C TRP A 75 0.16 1.52 -1.04
N CYS A 76 1.27 1.06 -0.44
CA CYS A 76 1.31 0.80 0.99
C CYS A 76 1.17 2.08 1.83
N SER A 77 1.80 3.19 1.40
CA SER A 77 1.64 4.50 2.07
C SER A 77 0.20 5.01 2.00
N THR A 78 -0.44 4.87 0.82
CA THR A 78 -1.83 5.28 0.61
C THR A 78 -2.78 4.46 1.47
N LEU A 79 -2.63 3.13 1.48
CA LEU A 79 -3.40 2.24 2.34
C LEU A 79 -3.21 2.56 3.81
N HIS A 80 -1.97 2.74 4.27
CA HIS A 80 -1.66 3.11 5.65
C HIS A 80 -2.34 4.42 6.05
N ALA A 81 -2.31 5.42 5.17
CA ALA A 81 -2.96 6.70 5.42
C ALA A 81 -4.50 6.57 5.52
N VAL A 82 -5.14 5.76 4.66
CA VAL A 82 -6.58 5.47 4.77
C VAL A 82 -6.93 4.77 6.08
N LEU A 83 -6.16 3.75 6.46
CA LEU A 83 -6.36 3.04 7.73
C LEU A 83 -6.19 3.97 8.94
N THR A 84 -5.18 4.85 8.90
CA THR A 84 -4.93 5.83 9.97
C THR A 84 -6.05 6.88 10.07
N ALA A 85 -6.59 7.32 8.93
CA ALA A 85 -7.68 8.29 8.89
C ALA A 85 -9.03 7.67 9.29
N THR A 86 -9.18 6.35 9.11
CA THR A 86 -10.38 5.60 9.49
C THR A 86 -10.49 5.55 11.01
N LYS A 87 -11.30 6.45 11.57
CA LYS A 87 -11.58 6.48 13.00
C LYS A 87 -12.47 5.29 13.40
N PRO A 88 -12.02 4.40 14.31
CA PRO A 88 -12.84 3.30 14.78
C PRO A 88 -14.12 3.82 15.47
N GLY A 89 -15.28 3.31 15.04
CA GLY A 89 -16.58 3.64 15.67
C GLY A 89 -17.34 4.84 15.09
N THR A 90 -16.77 5.60 14.15
CA THR A 90 -17.49 6.65 13.40
C THR A 90 -18.16 6.14 12.12
N ILE A 91 -17.74 4.98 11.61
CA ILE A 91 -18.31 4.32 10.43
C ILE A 91 -18.82 2.95 10.87
N ARG A 92 -19.88 2.48 10.20
CA ARG A 92 -20.62 1.27 10.58
C ARG A 92 -19.67 0.12 10.93
N GLN A 93 -19.98 -0.57 12.02
CA GLN A 93 -19.23 -1.73 12.43
C GLN A 93 -19.96 -3.00 11.99
N ALA A 94 -19.27 -3.83 11.21
CA ALA A 94 -19.75 -5.16 10.86
C ALA A 94 -18.87 -6.19 11.59
N ALA A 95 -19.47 -7.01 12.46
CA ALA A 95 -18.78 -8.08 13.20
C ALA A 95 -17.51 -7.62 13.97
N GLY A 96 -17.51 -6.38 14.48
CA GLY A 96 -16.36 -5.82 15.23
C GLY A 96 -15.22 -5.27 14.35
N PHE A 97 -15.42 -5.19 13.04
CA PHE A 97 -14.54 -4.47 12.11
C PHE A 97 -15.08 -3.07 11.86
N SER A 98 -14.20 -2.08 11.79
CA SER A 98 -14.52 -0.74 11.33
C SER A 98 -14.51 -0.71 9.80
N GLU A 99 -15.57 -0.19 9.19
CA GLU A 99 -15.57 0.13 7.76
C GLU A 99 -14.54 1.24 7.45
N LEU A 100 -13.88 1.13 6.29
CA LEU A 100 -12.89 2.11 5.82
C LEU A 100 -13.55 3.45 5.48
N ASP A 101 -12.93 4.55 5.89
CA ASP A 101 -13.36 5.91 5.49
C ASP A 101 -12.82 6.28 4.10
N VAL A 102 -13.25 5.55 3.07
CA VAL A 102 -12.79 5.80 1.69
C VAL A 102 -13.23 7.17 1.16
N VAL A 103 -14.37 7.68 1.63
CA VAL A 103 -14.89 9.00 1.23
C VAL A 103 -14.10 10.10 1.88
N GLY A 104 -13.84 10.01 3.20
CA GLY A 104 -12.98 10.96 3.91
C GLY A 104 -11.53 10.92 3.40
N ALA A 105 -11.05 9.75 2.98
CA ALA A 105 -9.70 9.57 2.45
C ALA A 105 -9.57 9.83 0.93
N GLN A 106 -10.61 10.31 0.24
CA GLN A 106 -10.61 10.44 -1.23
C GLN A 106 -9.43 11.24 -1.80
N ASN A 107 -8.97 12.27 -1.09
CA ASN A 107 -7.84 13.09 -1.54
C ASN A 107 -6.53 12.29 -1.52
N VAL A 108 -6.33 11.47 -0.49
CA VAL A 108 -5.21 10.53 -0.37
C VAL A 108 -5.29 9.47 -1.45
N LEU A 109 -6.47 8.90 -1.70
CA LEU A 109 -6.67 7.89 -2.74
C LEU A 109 -6.38 8.44 -4.15
N LYS A 110 -6.77 9.69 -4.43
CA LYS A 110 -6.56 10.32 -5.73
C LYS A 110 -5.10 10.67 -6.01
N HIS A 111 -4.39 11.17 -5.01
CA HIS A 111 -3.04 11.72 -5.20
C HIS A 111 -1.91 10.77 -4.76
N GLY A 112 -2.26 9.71 -4.03
CA GLY A 112 -1.32 8.92 -3.26
C GLY A 112 -0.92 9.64 -1.97
N ALA A 113 -0.27 8.92 -1.06
CA ALA A 113 0.37 9.49 0.11
C ALA A 113 1.89 9.34 0.03
N ASP A 114 2.60 10.43 0.36
CA ASP A 114 3.99 10.33 0.83
C ASP A 114 3.93 9.85 2.28
N GLY A 115 4.19 8.56 2.48
CA GLY A 115 4.00 7.90 3.76
C GLY A 115 5.29 7.33 4.35
N PRO A 116 5.18 6.69 5.53
CA PRO A 116 6.33 6.11 6.21
C PRO A 116 6.89 4.86 5.51
N VAL A 117 6.25 4.42 4.43
CA VAL A 117 6.59 3.16 3.77
C VAL A 117 7.56 3.40 2.62
N ALA A 118 8.76 2.87 2.78
CA ALA A 118 9.74 2.77 1.71
C ALA A 118 9.92 1.29 1.34
N ALA A 119 9.66 0.97 0.07
CA ALA A 119 9.94 -0.33 -0.50
C ALA A 119 11.31 -0.36 -1.17
N SER A 120 11.90 -1.54 -1.24
CA SER A 120 13.14 -1.81 -1.97
C SER A 120 12.99 -3.04 -2.82
N LEU A 121 13.70 -3.08 -3.95
CA LEU A 121 13.89 -4.32 -4.72
C LEU A 121 14.58 -5.37 -3.84
N VAL A 122 14.25 -6.64 -4.05
CA VAL A 122 14.78 -7.80 -3.32
C VAL A 122 15.40 -8.78 -4.29
#